data_AF-S9V995-F1
#
_entry.id   AF-S9V995-F1
#
_cell.length_a   1.000
_cell.length_b   1.000
_cell.length_c   1.000
_cell.angle_alpha   90.00
_cell.angle_beta   90.00
_cell.angle_gamma   90.00
#
_symmetry.space_group_name_H-M   'P 1'
#
loop_
_entity.id
_entity.type
_entity.pdbx_description
1 polymer ?
#
loop_
_entity_poly.entity_id
_entity_poly.type
_entity_poly.pdbx_seq_one_letter_code
_entity_poly.pdbx_strand_id
1 'polypeptide(L)'
;MNLFLSFSILIFSWSIDNTDPAVQSIIRLLFFAVHAALLVVFVYIGVGIWRKGTKKMVTYRDPYTDEPTSMESWSYDAMKLRELSLTKVGLAVAISYVVSSRYGMFFPLLLQCIMNPKQVYDSELGRLYLRGQSEESHAELQRPWREQQYAPEWLTQMWKEGEKQSDNFLANNTVKGQVEKPVNDRTNRKKK
;
A
#
# COMPACT_ATOMS: atom_id res chain seq x y z
N MET A 1 -8.80 10.03 -10.44
CA MET A 1 -9.18 11.05 -9.44
C MET A 1 -9.74 12.25 -10.18
N ASN A 2 -10.92 12.75 -9.83
CA ASN A 2 -11.47 13.95 -10.48
C ASN A 2 -10.67 15.15 -10.01
N LEU A 3 -9.76 15.66 -10.84
CA LEU A 3 -8.93 16.86 -10.58
C LEU A 3 -9.76 18.04 -10.05
N PHE A 4 -10.98 18.16 -10.56
CA PHE A 4 -11.95 19.16 -10.12
C PHE A 4 -12.20 19.12 -8.60
N LEU A 5 -12.36 17.93 -8.01
CA LEU A 5 -12.66 17.79 -6.59
C LEU A 5 -11.46 18.17 -5.73
N SER A 6 -10.24 17.83 -6.14
CA SER A 6 -9.02 18.29 -5.48
C SER A 6 -8.88 19.81 -5.52
N PHE A 7 -9.18 20.44 -6.67
CA PHE A 7 -9.17 21.90 -6.80
C PHE A 7 -10.26 22.59 -5.97
N SER A 8 -11.48 22.03 -5.92
CA SER A 8 -12.55 22.58 -5.09
C SER A 8 -12.16 22.61 -3.62
N ILE A 9 -11.53 21.53 -3.12
CA ILE A 9 -11.06 21.47 -1.73
C ILE A 9 -9.92 22.47 -1.50
N LEU A 10 -9.02 22.67 -2.47
CA LEU A 10 -7.94 23.64 -2.37
C LEU A 10 -8.48 25.07 -2.26
N ILE A 11 -9.41 25.43 -3.15
CA ILE A 11 -10.05 26.76 -3.16
C ILE A 11 -10.82 26.96 -1.84
N PHE A 12 -11.57 25.94 -1.39
CA PHE A 12 -12.27 26.01 -0.12
C PHE A 12 -11.30 26.21 1.06
N SER A 13 -10.16 25.52 1.03
CA SER A 13 -9.13 25.67 2.07
C SER A 13 -8.47 27.04 2.10
N TRP A 14 -8.44 27.78 0.98
CA TRP A 14 -7.97 29.16 0.94
C TRP A 14 -8.99 30.14 1.52
N SER A 15 -10.27 29.78 1.48
CA SER A 15 -11.35 30.55 2.10
C SER A 15 -11.43 30.37 3.62
N ILE A 16 -10.75 29.36 4.18
CA ILE A 16 -10.74 29.09 5.63
C ILE A 16 -9.62 29.91 6.27
N ASP A 17 -9.97 30.67 7.29
CA ASP A 17 -8.98 31.32 8.16
C ASP A 17 -8.26 30.25 9.01
N ASN A 18 -7.08 29.85 8.55
CA ASN A 18 -6.24 28.89 9.25
C ASN A 18 -5.46 29.51 10.42
N THR A 19 -5.57 30.83 10.66
CA THR A 19 -4.89 31.51 11.77
C THR A 19 -5.69 31.45 13.07
N ASP A 20 -7.02 31.31 12.98
CA ASP A 20 -7.90 31.21 14.16
C ASP A 20 -7.77 29.83 14.86
N PRO A 21 -7.34 29.79 16.13
CA PRO A 21 -7.24 28.54 16.90
C PRO A 21 -8.58 27.80 17.08
N ALA A 22 -9.72 28.50 17.04
CA ALA A 22 -11.03 27.87 17.11
C ALA A 22 -11.31 27.04 15.86
N VAL A 23 -11.07 27.61 14.67
CA VAL A 23 -11.22 26.93 13.38
C VAL A 23 -10.29 25.71 13.29
N GLN A 24 -9.02 25.85 13.71
CA GLN A 24 -8.08 24.73 13.73
C GLN A 24 -8.56 23.57 14.62
N SER A 25 -9.15 23.90 15.77
CA SER A 25 -9.67 22.90 16.71
C SER A 25 -10.85 22.14 16.12
N ILE A 26 -11.75 22.86 15.43
CA ILE A 26 -12.89 22.26 14.71
C ILE A 26 -12.39 21.31 13.62
N ILE A 27 -11.41 21.71 12.82
CA ILE A 27 -10.86 20.86 11.74
C ILE A 27 -10.25 19.59 12.32
N ARG A 28 -9.47 19.68 13.41
CA ARG A 28 -8.90 18.52 14.07
C ARG A 28 -9.99 17.60 14.62
N LEU A 29 -11.02 18.16 15.26
CA LEU A 29 -12.15 17.38 15.78
C LEU A 29 -12.87 16.63 14.65
N LEU A 30 -13.16 17.31 13.54
CA LEU A 30 -13.78 16.70 12.36
C LEU A 30 -12.91 15.56 11.80
N PHE A 31 -11.59 15.78 11.72
CA PHE A 31 -10.65 14.77 11.28
C PHE A 31 -10.71 13.52 12.17
N PHE A 32 -10.64 13.68 13.50
CA PHE A 32 -10.74 12.53 14.40
C PHE A 32 -12.11 11.86 14.34
N ALA A 33 -13.20 12.62 14.21
CA ALA A 33 -14.54 12.07 14.10
C ALA A 33 -14.71 11.19 12.85
N VAL A 34 -14.24 11.67 11.68
CA VAL A 34 -14.29 10.90 10.43
C VAL A 34 -13.47 9.62 10.53
N HIS A 35 -12.25 9.69 11.06
CA HIS A 35 -11.39 8.52 11.15
C HIS A 35 -11.84 7.53 12.24
N ALA A 36 -12.48 8.00 13.31
CA ALA A 36 -13.16 7.13 14.27
C ALA A 36 -14.31 6.37 13.60
N ALA A 37 -15.12 7.04 12.77
CA ALA A 37 -16.16 6.38 11.98
C ALA A 37 -15.57 5.35 10.99
N LEU A 38 -14.44 5.67 10.34
CA LEU A 38 -13.75 4.71 9.47
C LEU A 38 -13.21 3.50 10.24
N LEU A 39 -12.71 3.70 11.46
CA LEU A 39 -12.27 2.59 12.31
C LEU A 39 -13.44 1.64 12.60
N VAL A 40 -14.62 2.17 12.92
CA VAL A 40 -15.84 1.35 13.10
C VAL A 40 -16.18 0.58 11.82
N VAL A 41 -16.05 1.21 10.66
CA VAL A 41 -16.26 0.55 9.36
C VAL A 41 -15.26 -0.59 9.14
N PHE A 42 -13.97 -0.40 9.45
CA PHE A 42 -12.97 -1.46 9.33
C PHE A 42 -13.23 -2.63 10.28
N VAL A 43 -13.65 -2.34 11.52
CA VAL A 43 -14.06 -3.38 12.47
C VAL A 43 -15.27 -4.14 11.94
N TYR A 44 -16.27 -3.45 11.40
CA TYR A 44 -17.44 -4.08 10.80
C TYR A 44 -17.06 -5.01 9.64
N ILE A 45 -16.22 -4.56 8.71
CA ILE A 45 -15.71 -5.39 7.61
C ILE A 45 -14.92 -6.60 8.16
N GLY A 46 -14.05 -6.39 9.14
CA GLY A 46 -13.26 -7.46 9.77
C GLY A 46 -14.12 -8.54 10.43
N VAL A 47 -15.17 -8.13 11.15
CA VAL A 47 -16.17 -9.06 11.72
C VAL A 47 -16.93 -9.79 10.60
N GLY A 48 -17.27 -9.10 9.51
CA GLY A 48 -17.88 -9.69 8.32
C GLY A 48 -17.03 -10.79 7.69
N ILE A 49 -15.73 -10.53 7.51
CA ILE A 49 -14.76 -11.50 6.99
C ILE A 49 -14.68 -12.72 7.92
N TRP A 50 -14.55 -12.49 9.22
CA TRP A 50 -14.48 -13.57 10.21
C TRP A 50 -15.75 -14.45 10.21
N ARG A 51 -16.93 -13.84 10.14
CA ARG A 51 -18.21 -14.57 10.12
C ARG A 51 -18.40 -15.42 8.86
N LYS A 52 -17.96 -14.94 7.68
CA LYS A 52 -18.16 -15.67 6.42
C LYS A 52 -17.31 -16.93 6.31
N GLY A 53 -16.13 -16.99 6.94
CA GLY A 53 -15.38 -18.25 7.15
C GLY A 53 -15.14 -19.11 5.91
N THR A 54 -15.19 -18.55 4.71
CA THR A 54 -15.12 -19.31 3.46
C THR A 54 -13.69 -19.81 3.22
N LYS A 55 -13.55 -21.12 3.04
CA LYS A 55 -12.27 -21.80 2.77
C LYS A 55 -12.06 -22.11 1.28
N LYS A 56 -12.40 -21.16 0.40
CA LYS A 56 -12.08 -21.33 -1.03
C LYS A 56 -10.61 -21.01 -1.21
N MET A 57 -9.88 -21.86 -1.92
CA MET A 57 -8.50 -21.56 -2.29
C MET A 57 -8.50 -20.50 -3.39
N VAL A 58 -7.80 -19.40 -3.15
CA VAL A 58 -7.58 -18.32 -4.10
C VAL A 58 -6.11 -18.34 -4.47
N THR A 59 -5.82 -18.62 -5.74
CA THR A 59 -4.47 -18.49 -6.29
C THR A 59 -4.30 -17.06 -6.78
N TYR A 60 -3.32 -16.34 -6.24
CA TYR A 60 -2.92 -15.02 -6.70
C TYR A 60 -1.43 -15.05 -7.03
N ARG A 61 -1.01 -14.16 -7.93
CA ARG A 61 0.41 -14.01 -8.28
C ARG A 61 1.02 -12.99 -7.35
N ASP A 62 2.09 -13.37 -6.66
CA ASP A 62 2.78 -12.42 -5.79
C ASP A 62 3.45 -11.33 -6.65
N PRO A 63 3.25 -10.03 -6.35
CA PRO A 63 3.85 -8.96 -7.13
C PRO A 63 5.38 -8.88 -7.05
N TYR A 64 5.99 -9.51 -6.04
CA TYR A 64 7.44 -9.47 -5.81
C TYR A 64 8.18 -10.69 -6.38
N THR A 65 7.61 -11.89 -6.21
CA THR A 65 8.26 -13.14 -6.67
C THR A 65 7.72 -13.62 -8.01
N ASP A 66 6.60 -13.07 -8.49
CA ASP A 66 5.89 -13.48 -9.71
C ASP A 66 5.43 -14.96 -9.68
N GLU A 67 5.51 -15.60 -8.51
CA GLU A 67 5.13 -16.99 -8.25
C GLU A 67 3.64 -17.09 -7.85
N PRO A 68 2.92 -18.12 -8.33
CA PRO A 68 1.53 -18.36 -7.96
C PRO A 68 1.46 -18.86 -6.51
N THR A 69 0.99 -17.99 -5.62
CA THR A 69 0.75 -18.34 -4.21
C THR A 69 -0.73 -18.65 -4.03
N SER A 70 -1.04 -19.80 -3.45
CA SER A 70 -2.41 -20.17 -3.09
C SER A 70 -2.66 -19.90 -1.62
N MET A 71 -3.70 -19.13 -1.32
CA MET A 71 -4.12 -18.86 0.05
C MET A 71 -5.63 -19.02 0.22
N GLU A 72 -6.08 -19.23 1.45
CA GLU A 72 -7.51 -19.27 1.75
C GLU A 72 -8.15 -17.89 1.51
N SER A 73 -9.37 -17.85 0.98
CA SER A 73 -10.12 -16.61 0.71
C SER A 73 -10.25 -15.70 1.93
N TRP A 74 -10.38 -16.28 3.13
CA TRP A 74 -10.41 -15.51 4.37
C TRP A 74 -9.07 -14.80 4.64
N SER A 75 -7.96 -15.52 4.51
CA SER A 75 -6.61 -14.96 4.68
C SER A 75 -6.34 -13.84 3.67
N TYR A 76 -6.83 -14.02 2.44
CA TYR A 76 -6.74 -13.01 1.38
C TYR A 76 -7.49 -11.74 1.73
N ASP A 77 -8.75 -11.87 2.15
CA ASP A 77 -9.57 -10.72 2.56
C ASP A 77 -8.97 -9.99 3.77
N ALA A 78 -8.44 -10.74 4.75
CA ALA A 78 -7.79 -10.17 5.93
C ALA A 78 -6.50 -9.41 5.57
N MET A 79 -5.68 -9.97 4.67
CA MET A 79 -4.49 -9.30 4.14
C MET A 79 -4.87 -7.99 3.43
N LYS A 80 -5.89 -8.02 2.56
CA LYS A 80 -6.34 -6.84 1.83
C LYS A 80 -6.99 -5.80 2.75
N LEU A 81 -7.66 -6.23 3.83
CA LEU A 81 -8.18 -5.31 4.86
C LEU A 81 -7.02 -4.61 5.58
N ARG A 82 -5.96 -5.34 5.92
CA ARG A 82 -4.75 -4.77 6.52
C ARG A 82 -4.07 -3.78 5.57
N GLU A 83 -3.93 -4.13 4.29
CA GLU A 83 -3.37 -3.24 3.26
C GLU A 83 -4.18 -1.95 3.14
N LEU A 84 -5.51 -2.05 3.08
CA LEU A 84 -6.39 -0.90 2.98
C LEU A 84 -6.34 -0.03 4.24
N SER A 85 -6.44 -0.63 5.43
CA SER A 85 -6.51 0.09 6.70
C SER A 85 -5.17 0.70 7.11
N LEU A 86 -4.06 -0.05 7.03
CA LEU A 86 -2.75 0.43 7.48
C LEU A 86 -2.00 1.17 6.39
N THR A 87 -1.90 0.59 5.19
CA THR A 87 -1.04 1.14 4.14
C THR A 87 -1.72 2.29 3.40
N LYS A 88 -3.00 2.15 3.02
CA LYS A 88 -3.68 3.17 2.24
C LYS A 88 -4.22 4.31 3.11
N VAL A 89 -4.99 3.97 4.15
CA VAL A 89 -5.61 4.97 5.03
C VAL A 89 -4.66 5.37 6.17
N GLY A 90 -4.11 4.41 6.91
CA GLY A 90 -3.31 4.67 8.12
C GLY A 90 -2.06 5.51 7.84
N LEU A 91 -1.31 5.18 6.80
CA LEU A 91 -0.13 5.94 6.41
C LEU A 91 -0.49 7.38 5.97
N ALA A 92 -1.55 7.54 5.18
CA ALA A 92 -2.01 8.85 4.71
C ALA A 92 -2.48 9.73 5.88
N VAL A 93 -3.18 9.15 6.86
CA VAL A 93 -3.58 9.77 8.13
C VAL A 93 -2.37 10.22 8.93
N ALA A 94 -1.39 9.33 9.13
CA ALA A 94 -0.18 9.62 9.91
C ALA A 94 0.62 10.77 9.29
N ILE A 95 0.87 10.70 7.97
CA ILE A 95 1.60 11.76 7.24
C ILE A 95 0.83 13.07 7.32
N SER A 96 -0.48 13.07 7.06
CA SER A 96 -1.29 14.29 7.07
C SER A 96 -1.34 14.93 8.46
N TYR A 97 -1.40 14.12 9.52
CA TYR A 97 -1.33 14.59 10.89
C TYR A 97 0.01 15.22 11.22
N VAL A 98 1.14 14.56 10.88
CA VAL A 98 2.49 15.10 11.10
C VAL A 98 2.70 16.41 10.33
N VAL A 99 2.27 16.45 9.08
CA VAL A 99 2.38 17.65 8.24
C VAL A 99 1.57 18.79 8.85
N SER A 100 0.35 18.52 9.30
CA SER A 100 -0.49 19.52 9.95
C SER A 100 0.10 20.01 11.27
N SER A 101 0.56 19.10 12.13
CA SER A 101 1.11 19.47 13.43
C SER A 101 2.42 20.24 13.33
N ARG A 102 3.26 19.91 12.33
CA ARG A 102 4.61 20.49 12.20
C ARG A 102 4.63 21.79 11.39
N TYR A 103 3.81 21.89 10.36
CA TYR A 103 3.81 23.01 9.41
C TYR A 103 2.55 23.88 9.47
N GLY A 104 1.58 23.55 10.33
CA GLY A 104 0.32 24.30 10.43
C GLY A 104 -0.57 24.19 9.20
N MET A 105 -0.31 23.21 8.32
CA MET A 105 -1.10 23.01 7.11
C MET A 105 -2.30 22.11 7.42
N PHE A 106 -3.51 22.67 7.42
CA PHE A 106 -4.74 21.93 7.71
C PHE A 106 -5.40 21.34 6.45
N PHE A 107 -5.02 21.83 5.27
CA PHE A 107 -5.49 21.31 3.98
C PHE A 107 -5.35 19.78 3.84
N PRO A 108 -4.20 19.15 4.17
CA PRO A 108 -4.08 17.69 4.13
C PRO A 108 -5.12 16.97 4.98
N LEU A 109 -5.44 17.48 6.18
CA LEU A 109 -6.44 16.85 7.05
C LEU A 109 -7.83 16.86 6.41
N LEU A 110 -8.24 18.01 5.86
CA LEU A 110 -9.53 18.15 5.18
C LEU A 110 -9.63 17.23 3.96
N LEU A 111 -8.55 17.15 3.16
CA LEU A 111 -8.51 16.27 2.01
C LEU A 111 -8.68 14.80 2.42
N GLN A 112 -8.00 14.36 3.48
CA GLN A 112 -8.12 12.99 3.99
C GLN A 112 -9.52 12.67 4.51
N CYS A 113 -10.24 13.64 5.09
CA CYS A 113 -11.61 13.46 5.56
C CYS A 113 -12.58 13.08 4.43
N ILE A 114 -12.28 13.44 3.18
CA ILE A 114 -13.13 13.13 2.03
C ILE A 114 -12.57 11.94 1.25
N MET A 115 -11.24 11.91 1.05
CA MET A 115 -10.59 10.88 0.25
C MET A 115 -10.64 9.51 0.90
N ASN A 116 -10.37 9.40 2.21
CA ASN A 116 -10.31 8.10 2.88
C ASN A 116 -11.67 7.40 2.92
N PRO A 117 -12.78 8.05 3.29
CA PRO A 117 -14.08 7.40 3.24
C PRO A 117 -14.47 6.98 1.83
N LYS A 118 -14.20 7.83 0.84
CA LYS A 118 -14.44 7.49 -0.57
C LYS A 118 -13.63 6.27 -0.99
N GLN A 119 -12.33 6.23 -0.66
CA GLN A 119 -11.44 5.12 -0.98
C GLN A 119 -11.90 3.81 -0.33
N VAL A 120 -12.30 3.84 0.93
CA VAL A 120 -12.83 2.66 1.62
C VAL A 120 -14.15 2.21 0.98
N TYR A 121 -15.04 3.15 0.67
CA TYR A 121 -16.33 2.86 0.06
C TYR A 121 -16.21 2.31 -1.37
N ASP A 122 -15.23 2.78 -2.14
CA ASP A 122 -14.97 2.36 -3.52
C ASP A 122 -14.08 1.12 -3.62
N SER A 123 -13.42 0.70 -2.52
CA SER A 123 -12.60 -0.51 -2.47
C SER A 123 -13.43 -1.79 -2.66
N GLU A 124 -12.79 -2.86 -3.12
CA GLU A 124 -13.49 -4.14 -3.33
C GLU A 124 -14.06 -4.72 -2.03
N LEU A 125 -13.37 -4.52 -0.90
CA LEU A 125 -13.88 -4.87 0.43
C LEU A 125 -15.10 -4.02 0.81
N GLY A 126 -15.07 -2.71 0.55
CA GLY A 126 -16.21 -1.82 0.78
C GLY A 126 -17.42 -2.22 -0.06
N ARG A 127 -17.20 -2.53 -1.33
CA ARG A 127 -18.24 -3.02 -2.26
C ARG A 127 -18.85 -4.34 -1.78
N LEU A 128 -18.02 -5.29 -1.37
CA LEU A 128 -18.46 -6.61 -0.92
C LEU A 128 -19.21 -6.58 0.42
N TYR A 129 -18.72 -5.81 1.40
CA TYR A 129 -19.24 -5.85 2.78
C TYR A 129 -20.15 -4.67 3.15
N LEU A 130 -19.94 -3.47 2.58
CA LEU A 130 -20.79 -2.30 2.85
C LEU A 130 -21.95 -2.19 1.87
N ARG A 131 -21.68 -2.40 0.57
CA ARG A 131 -22.75 -2.36 -0.46
C ARG A 131 -23.47 -3.70 -0.62
N GLY A 132 -22.96 -4.76 0.00
CA GLY A 132 -23.53 -6.10 -0.09
C GLY A 132 -23.52 -6.68 -1.51
N GLN A 133 -22.63 -6.18 -2.38
CA GLN A 133 -22.50 -6.72 -3.73
C GLN A 133 -21.93 -8.14 -3.66
N SER A 134 -22.57 -9.08 -4.33
CA SER A 134 -22.11 -10.48 -4.36
C SER A 134 -21.10 -10.71 -5.48
N GLU A 135 -20.20 -11.67 -5.27
CA GLU A 135 -19.26 -12.14 -6.31
C GLU A 135 -19.98 -12.62 -7.57
N GLU A 136 -21.18 -13.18 -7.40
CA GLU A 136 -22.00 -13.72 -8.49
C GLU A 136 -22.62 -12.61 -9.37
N SER A 137 -22.86 -11.43 -8.80
CA SER A 137 -23.46 -10.31 -9.53
C SER A 137 -22.44 -9.41 -10.21
N HIS A 138 -21.18 -9.43 -9.75
CA HIS A 138 -20.13 -8.54 -10.26
C HIS A 138 -18.84 -9.33 -10.48
N ALA A 139 -18.53 -9.63 -11.75
CA ALA A 139 -17.31 -10.34 -12.14
C ALA A 139 -16.02 -9.64 -11.66
N GLU A 140 -16.04 -8.32 -11.49
CA GLU A 140 -14.92 -7.53 -10.96
C GLU A 140 -14.62 -7.82 -9.48
N LEU A 141 -15.60 -8.31 -8.72
CA LEU A 141 -15.46 -8.65 -7.30
C LEU A 141 -14.99 -10.09 -7.07
N GLN A 142 -14.81 -10.87 -8.15
CA GLN A 142 -14.30 -12.22 -8.05
C GLN A 142 -12.81 -12.20 -7.66
N ARG A 143 -12.47 -12.93 -6.59
CA ARG A 143 -11.08 -13.05 -6.14
C ARG A 143 -10.26 -13.88 -7.14
N PRO A 144 -8.98 -13.56 -7.38
CA PRO A 144 -8.21 -12.44 -6.82
C PRO A 144 -8.59 -11.11 -7.46
N TRP A 145 -8.66 -10.04 -6.65
CA TRP A 145 -8.95 -8.71 -7.17
C TRP A 145 -7.77 -8.18 -7.97
N ARG A 146 -8.05 -7.53 -9.11
CA ARG A 146 -7.02 -6.88 -9.92
C ARG A 146 -6.33 -5.80 -9.08
N GLU A 147 -5.03 -5.93 -8.90
CA GLU A 147 -4.26 -4.86 -8.28
C GLU A 147 -4.26 -3.68 -9.24
N GLN A 148 -4.68 -2.50 -8.76
CA GLN A 148 -4.47 -1.26 -9.50
C GLN A 148 -2.97 -1.03 -9.55
N GLN A 149 -2.36 -1.33 -10.69
CA GLN A 149 -0.96 -1.04 -10.95
C GLN A 149 -0.80 0.48 -10.95
N TYR A 150 -0.33 1.03 -9.82
CA TYR A 150 -0.14 2.48 -9.64
C TYR A 150 1.11 3.00 -10.34
N ALA A 151 2.04 2.11 -10.70
CA ALA A 151 3.24 2.46 -11.45
C ALA A 151 2.95 2.37 -12.96
N PRO A 152 3.22 3.44 -13.73
CA PRO A 152 3.24 3.34 -15.19
C PRO A 152 4.19 2.22 -15.64
N GLU A 153 3.87 1.54 -16.76
CA GLU A 153 4.69 0.43 -17.25
C GLU A 153 6.18 0.81 -17.40
N TRP A 154 6.47 2.05 -17.83
CA TRP A 154 7.83 2.56 -17.94
C TRP A 154 8.59 2.58 -16.61
N LEU A 155 7.90 2.87 -15.50
CA LEU A 155 8.51 2.95 -14.17
C LEU A 155 8.80 1.54 -13.64
N THR A 156 7.88 0.59 -13.89
CA THR A 156 8.13 -0.82 -13.58
C THR A 156 9.26 -1.42 -14.39
N GLN A 157 9.41 -1.03 -15.67
CA GLN A 157 10.53 -1.46 -16.50
C GLN A 157 11.85 -0.91 -15.98
N MET A 158 11.89 0.38 -15.60
CA MET A 158 13.10 1.02 -15.07
C MET A 158 13.56 0.37 -13.75
N TRP A 159 12.65 0.04 -12.84
CA TRP A 159 13.01 -0.68 -11.61
C TRP A 159 13.53 -2.10 -11.89
N LYS A 160 12.88 -2.85 -12.79
CA LYS A 160 13.34 -4.18 -13.20
C LYS A 160 14.73 -4.15 -13.85
N GLU A 161 15.01 -3.11 -14.63
CA GLU A 161 16.33 -2.91 -15.24
C GLU A 161 17.40 -2.58 -14.19
N GLY A 162 17.05 -1.75 -13.20
CA GLY A 162 17.91 -1.44 -12.05
C GLY A 162 18.25 -2.66 -11.19
N GLU A 163 17.27 -3.52 -10.89
CA GLU A 163 17.50 -4.78 -10.17
C GLU A 163 18.47 -5.69 -10.94
N LYS A 164 18.22 -5.91 -12.24
CA LYS A 164 19.14 -6.69 -13.09
C LYS A 164 20.56 -6.11 -13.10
N GLN A 165 20.70 -4.79 -13.14
CA GLN A 165 22.01 -4.15 -13.14
C GLN A 165 22.74 -4.31 -11.79
N SER A 166 22.02 -4.24 -10.67
CA SER A 166 22.54 -4.53 -9.32
C SER A 166 22.99 -5.99 -9.20
N ASP A 167 22.16 -6.94 -9.63
CA ASP A 167 22.48 -8.37 -9.58
C ASP A 167 23.71 -8.71 -10.42
N ASN A 168 23.82 -8.11 -11.61
CA ASN A 168 25.01 -8.23 -12.45
C ASN A 168 26.27 -7.63 -11.79
N PHE A 169 26.13 -6.52 -11.05
CA PHE A 169 27.22 -5.93 -10.29
C PHE A 169 27.68 -6.82 -9.13
N LEU A 170 26.74 -7.40 -8.39
CA LEU A 170 27.03 -8.32 -7.29
C LEU A 170 27.63 -9.64 -7.79
N ALA A 171 27.11 -10.19 -8.88
CA ALA A 171 27.65 -11.40 -9.50
C ALA A 171 29.08 -11.20 -10.01
N ASN A 172 29.36 -10.09 -10.72
CA ASN A 172 30.69 -9.82 -11.26
C ASN A 172 31.75 -9.53 -10.18
N ASN A 173 31.35 -8.91 -9.06
CA ASN A 173 32.28 -8.68 -7.93
C ASN A 173 32.56 -9.95 -7.11
N THR A 174 31.60 -10.89 -7.05
CA THR A 174 31.80 -12.17 -6.36
C THR A 174 32.77 -13.08 -7.13
N VAL A 175 32.76 -13.03 -8.47
CA VAL A 175 33.68 -13.81 -9.32
C VAL A 175 35.12 -13.27 -9.29
N LYS A 176 35.31 -11.94 -9.19
CA LYS A 176 36.65 -11.34 -9.08
C LYS A 176 37.36 -11.58 -7.74
N GLY A 177 36.64 -11.97 -6.69
CA GLY A 177 37.21 -12.24 -5.36
C GLY A 177 37.81 -13.64 -5.15
N GLN A 178 37.62 -14.58 -6.08
CA GLN A 178 38.08 -15.98 -5.91
C GLN A 178 39.32 -16.36 -6.72
N VAL A 179 39.90 -15.47 -7.52
CA VAL A 179 41.12 -15.76 -8.29
C VAL A 179 42.31 -15.03 -7.69
N GLU A 180 42.83 -15.52 -6.56
CA GLU A 180 44.27 -15.45 -6.24
C GLU A 180 44.60 -16.21 -4.95
N LYS A 181 44.87 -17.52 -5.07
CA LYS A 181 45.98 -18.16 -4.35
C LYS A 181 46.52 -19.32 -5.21
N PRO A 182 47.55 -19.11 -6.03
CA PRO A 182 48.34 -20.23 -6.50
C PRO A 182 49.16 -20.78 -5.33
N VAL A 183 48.70 -21.91 -4.80
CA VAL A 183 49.50 -22.84 -3.98
C VAL A 183 50.66 -23.32 -4.85
N ASN A 184 51.87 -22.81 -4.61
CA ASN A 184 53.08 -23.31 -5.24
C ASN A 184 53.78 -24.27 -4.27
N ASP A 185 53.28 -25.50 -4.24
CA ASP A 185 53.96 -26.65 -3.67
C ASP A 185 54.55 -27.45 -4.82
N ARG A 186 55.90 -27.52 -4.90
CA ARG A 186 56.66 -28.77 -5.10
C ARG A 186 58.14 -28.54 -5.40
N THR A 187 58.95 -28.93 -4.42
CA THR A 187 60.04 -29.93 -4.53
C THR A 187 60.86 -30.01 -5.83
N ASN A 188 62.16 -29.70 -5.74
CA ASN A 188 63.28 -30.65 -5.95
C ASN A 188 64.61 -29.91 -6.17
N ARG A 189 65.57 -30.06 -5.25
CA ARG A 189 66.98 -30.05 -5.64
C ARG A 189 67.75 -31.06 -4.80
N LYS A 190 67.98 -32.23 -5.41
CA LYS A 190 68.93 -33.26 -5.00
C LYS A 190 70.32 -32.93 -5.55
N LYS A 191 71.35 -33.29 -4.76
CA LYS A 191 72.78 -33.53 -5.10
C LYS A 191 73.57 -32.26 -5.46
N LYS A 192 74.80 -32.07 -4.95
CA LYS A 192 75.89 -33.03 -4.73
C LYS A 192 76.87 -32.45 -3.72
#